data_AF-A0A535Z880-F1
#
_entry.id   AF-A0A535Z880-F1
#
_cell.length_a   1.000
_cell.length_b   1.000
_cell.length_c   1.000
_cell.angle_alpha   90.00
_cell.angle_beta   90.00
_cell.angle_gamma   90.00
#
_symmetry.space_group_name_H-M   'P 1'
#
loop_
_entity.id
_entity.type
_entity.pdbx_description
1 polymer ?
#
loop_
_entity_poly.entity_id
_entity_poly.type
_entity_poly.pdbx_seq_one_letter_code
_entity_poly.pdbx_strand_id
1 'polypeptide(L)'
;FAFIATIGTVGFVYVFLQQHGIDIYPNGHVWLYDLPGLTLIYMYFQIPLMVLVFAPALDGIRPQWREATDSLGGGTWHYWRYIAGPLLFPSFLGCTLLLFANAFSAYATASALLTQGGVILPLQIQALLTS
;
A
#
# COMPACT_ATOMS: atom_id res chain seq x y z
N PHE A 1 -2.34 12.49 6.27
CA PHE A 1 -2.45 13.14 7.59
C PHE A 1 -2.15 12.18 8.73
N ALA A 2 -2.91 11.08 8.91
CA ALA A 2 -2.68 10.12 10.00
C ALA A 2 -1.21 9.66 10.12
N PHE A 3 -0.58 9.20 9.02
CA PHE A 3 0.84 8.79 9.01
C PHE A 3 1.84 9.90 9.39
N ILE A 4 1.56 11.14 9.00
CA ILE A 4 2.40 12.29 9.34
C ILE A 4 2.24 12.60 10.84
N ALA A 5 1.03 12.47 11.38
CA ALA A 5 0.74 12.71 12.79
C ALA A 5 1.29 11.61 13.72
N THR A 6 1.38 10.35 13.26
CA THR A 6 2.00 9.28 14.05
C THR A 6 3.51 9.24 13.88
N ILE A 7 4.02 9.20 12.64
CA ILE A 7 5.42 8.86 12.35
C ILE A 7 6.24 10.08 11.92
N GLY A 8 5.63 11.23 11.61
CA GLY A 8 6.36 12.43 11.21
C GLY A 8 7.29 12.99 12.29
N THR A 9 8.06 14.03 11.97
CA THR A 9 9.07 14.65 12.85
C THR A 9 8.55 15.23 14.16
N VAL A 10 7.24 15.48 14.25
CA VAL A 10 6.53 15.89 15.46
C VAL A 10 5.48 14.86 15.88
N GLY A 11 5.53 13.67 15.28
CA GLY A 11 4.56 12.62 15.48
C GLY A 11 4.75 11.88 16.80
N PHE A 12 3.65 11.39 17.35
CA PHE A 12 3.65 10.70 18.65
C PHE A 12 4.64 9.52 18.70
N VAL A 13 4.70 8.71 17.65
CA VAL A 13 5.57 7.52 17.59
C VAL A 13 7.04 7.92 17.50
N TYR A 14 7.35 8.94 16.69
CA TYR A 14 8.71 9.46 16.58
C TYR A 14 9.22 9.99 17.92
N VAL A 15 8.44 10.86 18.59
CA VAL A 15 8.81 11.43 19.89
C VAL A 15 8.96 10.35 20.96
N PHE A 16 8.08 9.34 20.97
CA PHE A 16 8.17 8.22 21.90
C PHE A 16 9.45 7.39 21.69
N LEU A 17 9.80 7.07 20.44
CA LEU A 17 11.03 6.33 20.11
C LEU A 17 12.28 7.14 20.45
N GLN A 18 12.25 8.45 20.19
CA GLN A 18 13.33 9.36 20.54
C GLN A 18 13.56 9.41 22.06
N GLN A 19 12.48 9.40 22.87
CA GLN A 19 12.58 9.30 24.34
C GLN A 19 13.22 7.99 24.81
N HIS A 20 13.15 6.92 24.00
CA HIS A 20 13.80 5.63 24.28
C HIS A 20 15.17 5.50 23.59
N GLY A 21 15.73 6.59 23.04
CA GLY A 21 17.05 6.62 22.41
C GLY A 21 17.09 6.06 20.99
N ILE A 22 15.95 5.82 20.36
CA ILE A 22 15.84 5.31 18.99
C ILE A 22 15.49 6.47 18.07
N ASP A 23 16.45 6.88 17.23
CA ASP A 23 16.23 7.89 16.19
C ASP A 23 15.93 7.22 14.84
N ILE A 24 14.69 7.37 14.36
CA ILE A 24 14.25 6.88 13.05
C ILE A 24 14.50 7.89 11.91
N TYR A 25 14.98 9.11 12.22
CA TYR A 25 15.34 10.15 11.27
C TYR A 25 16.76 10.68 11.52
N PRO A 26 17.79 9.82 11.44
CA PRO A 26 19.17 10.23 11.68
C PRO A 26 19.56 11.37 10.72
N ASN A 27 20.21 12.39 11.28
CA ASN A 27 20.63 13.61 10.57
C ASN A 27 19.48 14.48 10.04
N GLY A 28 18.26 14.32 10.56
CA GLY A 28 17.09 15.12 10.16
C GLY A 28 16.48 14.72 8.81
N HIS A 29 16.91 13.60 8.22
CA HIS A 29 16.39 13.10 6.96
C HIS A 29 15.09 12.32 7.18
N VAL A 30 13.98 12.88 6.69
CA VAL A 30 12.64 12.34 6.92
C VAL A 30 12.23 11.41 5.78
N TRP A 31 12.65 10.15 5.85
CA TRP A 31 12.38 9.12 4.83
C TRP A 31 10.88 8.91 4.53
N LEU A 32 9.99 9.37 5.41
CA LEU A 32 8.53 9.31 5.23
C LEU A 32 8.07 10.13 4.01
N TYR A 33 8.83 11.14 3.61
CA TYR A 33 8.54 11.95 2.41
C TYR A 33 9.23 11.44 1.15
N ASP A 34 10.10 10.44 1.27
CA ASP A 34 10.77 9.80 0.14
C ASP A 34 9.99 8.56 -0.36
N LEU A 35 10.52 7.92 -1.41
CA LEU A 35 9.99 6.68 -1.97
C LEU A 35 9.62 5.59 -0.93
N PRO A 36 10.43 5.27 0.09
CA PRO A 36 10.04 4.27 1.09
C PRO A 36 8.82 4.68 1.91
N GLY A 37 8.72 5.95 2.30
CA GLY A 37 7.56 6.50 3.00
C GLY A 37 6.30 6.48 2.15
N LEU A 38 6.40 6.91 0.89
CA LEU A 38 5.31 6.87 -0.07
C LEU A 38 4.83 5.43 -0.29
N THR A 39 5.76 4.49 -0.47
CA THR A 39 5.46 3.06 -0.66
C THR A 39 4.71 2.49 0.54
N LEU A 40 5.12 2.83 1.76
CA LEU A 40 4.45 2.39 2.99
C LEU A 40 3.00 2.91 3.06
N ILE A 41 2.78 4.19 2.74
CA ILE A 41 1.44 4.78 2.73
C ILE A 41 0.56 4.13 1.66
N TYR A 42 1.09 3.92 0.44
CA TYR A 42 0.36 3.24 -0.63
C TYR A 42 0.01 1.81 -0.22
N MET A 43 0.97 1.04 0.32
CA MET A 43 0.76 -0.33 0.77
C MET A 43 -0.33 -0.43 1.84
N TYR A 44 -0.44 0.54 2.75
CA TYR A 44 -1.52 0.60 3.74
C TYR A 44 -2.92 0.66 3.10
N PHE A 45 -3.10 1.40 2.01
CA PHE A 45 -4.38 1.44 1.29
C PHE A 45 -4.57 0.26 0.33
N GLN A 46 -3.48 -0.22 -0.25
CA GLN A 46 -3.52 -1.21 -1.31
C GLN A 46 -3.70 -2.64 -0.79
N ILE A 47 -3.22 -2.95 0.42
CA ILE A 47 -3.45 -4.26 1.04
C ILE A 47 -4.94 -4.52 1.31
N PRO A 48 -5.69 -3.64 1.99
CA PRO A 48 -7.12 -3.84 2.18
C PRO A 48 -7.88 -3.94 0.85
N LEU A 49 -7.53 -3.09 -0.12
CA LEU A 49 -8.14 -3.15 -1.45
C LEU A 49 -7.85 -4.49 -2.13
N MET A 50 -6.62 -5.00 -2.03
CA MET A 50 -6.23 -6.33 -2.53
C MET A 50 -7.08 -7.43 -1.91
N VAL A 51 -7.25 -7.42 -0.58
CA VAL A 51 -8.11 -8.39 0.11
C VAL A 51 -9.54 -8.34 -0.43
N LEU A 52 -10.10 -7.14 -0.59
CA LEU A 52 -11.46 -6.97 -1.10
C LEU A 52 -11.64 -7.48 -2.53
N VAL A 53 -10.70 -7.18 -3.44
CA VAL A 53 -10.81 -7.61 -4.84
C VAL A 53 -10.43 -9.07 -5.04
N PHE A 54 -9.63 -9.65 -4.14
CA PHE A 54 -9.17 -11.04 -4.23
C PHE A 54 -10.08 -12.03 -3.48
N ALA A 55 -10.88 -11.56 -2.51
CA ALA A 55 -11.88 -12.37 -1.80
C ALA A 55 -12.72 -13.29 -2.69
N PRO A 56 -13.32 -12.85 -3.83
CA PRO A 56 -14.11 -13.74 -4.68
C PRO A 56 -13.28 -14.87 -5.32
N ALA A 57 -11.98 -14.67 -5.53
CA ALA A 57 -11.10 -15.73 -6.02
C ALA A 57 -10.87 -16.81 -4.95
N LEU A 58 -10.80 -16.40 -3.68
CA LEU A 58 -10.73 -17.31 -2.54
C LEU A 58 -12.03 -18.08 -2.33
N ASP A 59 -13.18 -17.41 -2.47
CA ASP A 59 -14.51 -18.04 -2.37
C ASP A 59 -14.76 -19.08 -3.48
N GLY A 60 -14.06 -18.95 -4.61
CA GLY A 60 -14.07 -19.93 -5.69
C GLY A 60 -13.41 -21.27 -5.32
N ILE A 61 -12.69 -21.35 -4.20
CA ILE A 61 -12.04 -22.57 -3.74
C ILE A 61 -13.06 -23.53 -3.14
N ARG A 62 -13.09 -24.73 -3.72
CA ARG A 62 -13.98 -25.81 -3.29
C ARG A 62 -13.36 -26.61 -2.14
N PRO A 63 -14.07 -26.82 -1.01
CA PRO A 63 -13.60 -27.65 0.10
C PRO A 63 -13.20 -29.07 -0.34
N GLN A 64 -13.89 -29.61 -1.35
CA GLN A 64 -13.66 -30.96 -1.87
C GLN A 64 -12.23 -31.16 -2.42
N TRP A 65 -11.57 -30.10 -2.89
CA TRP A 65 -10.18 -30.21 -3.34
C TRP A 65 -9.21 -30.47 -2.18
N ARG A 66 -9.50 -29.90 -1.00
CA ARG A 66 -8.72 -30.15 0.21
C ARG A 66 -8.93 -31.59 0.67
N GLU A 67 -10.19 -32.03 0.75
CA GLU A 67 -10.56 -33.40 1.15
C GLU A 67 -9.98 -34.45 0.21
N ALA A 68 -9.98 -34.20 -1.10
CA ALA A 68 -9.36 -35.08 -2.09
C ALA A 68 -7.84 -35.16 -1.92
N THR A 69 -7.19 -34.04 -1.61
CA THR A 69 -5.74 -34.01 -1.35
C THR A 69 -5.39 -34.84 -0.12
N ASP A 70 -6.14 -34.66 0.97
CA ASP A 70 -5.91 -35.40 2.21
C ASP A 70 -6.21 -36.90 2.04
N SER A 71 -7.24 -37.26 1.25
CA SER A 71 -7.57 -38.66 0.92
C SER A 71 -6.49 -39.36 0.08
N LEU A 72 -5.76 -38.62 -0.75
CA LEU A 72 -4.63 -39.11 -1.54
C LEU A 72 -3.31 -39.13 -0.75
N GLY A 73 -3.34 -38.83 0.56
CA GLY A 73 -2.16 -38.78 1.44
C GLY A 73 -1.34 -37.50 1.31
N GLY A 74 -1.86 -36.46 0.65
CA GLY A 74 -1.23 -35.14 0.56
C GLY A 74 -1.47 -34.30 1.81
N GLY A 75 -0.51 -33.44 2.17
CA GLY A 75 -0.64 -32.49 3.28
C GLY A 75 -0.98 -31.05 2.84
N THR A 76 -1.18 -30.16 3.81
CA THR A 76 -1.50 -28.73 3.60
C THR A 76 -0.52 -28.03 2.65
N TRP A 77 0.78 -28.25 2.80
CA TRP A 77 1.79 -27.66 1.91
C TRP A 77 1.65 -28.15 0.46
N HIS A 78 1.31 -29.42 0.27
CA HIS A 78 1.10 -30.02 -1.05
C HIS A 78 -0.13 -29.38 -1.72
N TYR A 79 -1.22 -29.23 -0.97
CA TYR A 79 -2.43 -28.55 -1.43
C TYR A 79 -2.16 -27.11 -1.90
N TRP A 80 -1.46 -26.31 -1.10
CA TRP A 80 -1.16 -24.92 -1.46
C TRP A 80 -0.21 -24.80 -2.65
N ARG A 81 0.82 -25.65 -2.72
CA ARG A 81 1.81 -25.59 -3.80
C ARG A 81 1.27 -26.06 -5.15
N TYR A 82 0.44 -27.10 -5.16
CA TYR A 82 0.05 -27.80 -6.40
C TYR A 82 -1.41 -27.57 -6.81
N ILE A 83 -2.29 -27.14 -5.91
CA ILE A 83 -3.73 -27.02 -6.20
C ILE A 83 -4.18 -25.57 -6.00
N ALA A 84 -4.24 -25.08 -4.76
CA ALA A 84 -4.80 -23.76 -4.48
C ALA A 84 -3.93 -22.62 -5.03
N GLY A 85 -2.61 -22.68 -4.88
CA GLY A 85 -1.68 -21.65 -5.36
C GLY A 85 -1.75 -21.44 -6.88
N PRO A 86 -1.49 -22.47 -7.71
CA PRO A 86 -1.56 -22.35 -9.17
C PRO A 86 -2.95 -21.94 -9.68
N LEU A 87 -4.02 -22.37 -9.00
CA LEU A 87 -5.38 -21.96 -9.32
C LEU A 87 -5.65 -20.49 -9.02
N LEU A 88 -5.19 -19.99 -7.87
CA LEU A 88 -5.34 -18.61 -7.47
C LEU A 88 -4.40 -17.65 -8.20
N PHE A 89 -3.26 -18.16 -8.70
CA PHE A 89 -2.23 -17.37 -9.36
C PHE A 89 -2.73 -16.48 -10.52
N PRO A 90 -3.52 -16.97 -11.50
CA PRO A 90 -4.05 -16.11 -12.56
C PRO A 90 -4.93 -14.97 -12.02
N SER A 91 -5.81 -15.26 -11.05
CA SER A 91 -6.62 -14.23 -10.40
C SER A 91 -5.77 -13.24 -9.59
N PHE A 92 -4.75 -13.72 -8.88
CA PHE A 92 -3.80 -12.89 -8.14
C PHE A 92 -3.08 -11.90 -9.05
N LEU A 93 -2.63 -12.36 -10.23
CA LEU A 93 -2.01 -11.49 -11.23
C LEU A 93 -3.00 -10.44 -11.76
N GLY A 94 -4.24 -10.84 -12.04
CA GLY A 94 -5.30 -9.93 -12.46
C GLY A 94 -5.58 -8.83 -11.43
N CYS A 95 -5.74 -9.20 -10.16
CA CYS A 95 -5.92 -8.26 -9.05
C CYS A 95 -4.70 -7.34 -8.91
N THR A 96 -3.48 -7.89 -9.01
CA THR A 96 -2.24 -7.11 -8.92
C THR A 96 -2.15 -6.06 -10.02
N LEU A 97 -2.47 -6.43 -11.27
CA LEU A 97 -2.50 -5.49 -12.39
C LEU A 97 -3.56 -4.40 -12.21
N LEU A 98 -4.74 -4.76 -11.69
CA LEU A 98 -5.81 -3.80 -11.37
C LEU A 98 -5.34 -2.80 -10.31
N LEU A 99 -4.73 -3.27 -9.23
CA LEU A 99 -4.20 -2.43 -8.15
C LEU A 99 -3.06 -1.55 -8.65
N PHE A 100 -2.18 -2.08 -9.50
CA PHE A 100 -1.10 -1.32 -10.12
C PHE A 100 -1.66 -0.18 -10.99
N ALA A 101 -2.64 -0.47 -11.84
CA ALA A 101 -3.30 0.54 -12.67
C ALA A 101 -4.00 1.61 -11.81
N ASN A 102 -4.64 1.21 -10.71
CA ASN A 102 -5.26 2.14 -9.75
C ASN A 102 -4.19 3.07 -9.13
N ALA A 103 -3.10 2.51 -8.61
CA ALA A 103 -2.02 3.30 -8.01
C ALA A 103 -1.39 4.28 -9.00
N PHE A 104 -1.16 3.83 -10.24
CA PHE A 104 -0.62 4.67 -11.31
C PHE A 104 -1.60 5.78 -11.71
N SER A 105 -2.89 5.47 -11.85
CA SER A 105 -3.93 6.46 -12.13
C SER A 105 -4.02 7.51 -11.02
N ALA A 106 -4.01 7.09 -9.74
CA ALA A 106 -4.05 8.01 -8.61
C ALA A 106 -2.83 8.96 -8.59
N TYR A 107 -1.64 8.44 -8.90
CA TYR A 107 -0.44 9.27 -9.05
C TYR A 107 -0.53 10.24 -10.25
N ALA A 108 -1.00 9.76 -11.41
CA ALA A 108 -1.19 10.60 -12.59
C ALA A 108 -2.20 11.73 -12.32
N THR A 109 -3.30 11.43 -11.61
CA THR A 109 -4.28 12.44 -11.18
C THR A 109 -3.68 13.43 -10.18
N ALA A 110 -2.97 12.95 -9.15
CA ALA A 110 -2.34 13.82 -8.16
C ALA A 110 -1.27 14.72 -8.78
N SER A 111 -0.42 14.18 -9.65
CA SER A 111 0.59 14.96 -10.38
C SER A 111 -0.05 15.94 -11.35
N ALA A 112 -1.11 15.56 -12.08
CA ALA A 112 -1.84 16.49 -12.94
C ALA A 112 -2.47 17.64 -12.14
N LEU A 113 -3.10 17.36 -10.99
CA LEU A 113 -3.66 18.39 -10.11
C LEU A 113 -2.61 19.28 -9.47
N LEU A 114 -1.43 18.76 -9.12
CA LEU A 114 -0.33 19.56 -8.57
C LEU A 114 0.38 20.38 -9.65
N THR A 115 0.51 19.82 -10.86
CA THR A 115 1.18 20.48 -11.99
C THR A 115 0.27 21.53 -12.66
N GLN A 116 -1.02 21.23 -12.81
CA GLN A 116 -2.03 22.20 -13.29
C GLN A 116 -2.49 23.14 -12.18
N GLY A 117 -2.48 22.69 -10.92
CA GLY A 117 -2.70 23.50 -9.73
C GLY A 117 -1.48 24.35 -9.32
N GLY A 118 -0.33 24.23 -9.99
CA GLY A 118 0.82 25.13 -9.83
C GLY A 118 0.54 26.57 -10.27
N VAL A 119 -0.64 26.83 -10.85
CA VAL A 119 -1.19 28.18 -11.11
C VAL A 119 -2.51 28.35 -10.37
N ILE A 120 -2.59 28.02 -9.07
CA ILE A 120 -3.56 28.74 -8.24
C ILE A 120 -3.06 30.18 -8.15
N LEU A 121 -3.57 31.04 -9.04
CA LEU A 121 -3.49 32.50 -8.96
C LEU A 121 -3.50 33.05 -7.52
N PRO A 122 -4.29 32.50 -6.57
CA PRO A 122 -4.23 32.91 -5.17
C PRO A 122 -2.87 32.77 -4.48
N LEU A 123 -2.06 31.74 -4.76
CA LEU A 123 -0.72 31.58 -4.16
C LEU A 123 0.30 32.56 -4.76
N GLN A 124 0.18 32.87 -6.05
CA GLN A 124 1.00 33.91 -6.69
C GLN A 124 0.61 35.30 -6.20
N ILE A 125 -0.69 35.56 -5.99
CA ILE A 125 -1.19 36.81 -5.39
C ILE A 125 -0.72 36.93 -3.93
N GLN A 126 -0.76 35.85 -3.15
CA GLN A 126 -0.23 35.86 -1.79
C GLN A 126 1.26 36.19 -1.76
N ALA A 127 2.06 35.57 -2.63
CA ALA A 127 3.49 35.83 -2.73
C ALA A 127 3.81 37.30 -3.08
N LEU A 128 3.01 37.92 -3.97
CA LEU A 128 3.13 39.35 -4.33
C LEU A 128 2.65 40.32 -3.23
N LEU A 129 1.80 39.87 -2.31
CA LEU A 129 1.34 40.69 -1.18
C LEU A 129 2.28 40.62 0.03
N THR A 130 3.20 39.66 0.05
CA THR A 130 4.17 39.46 1.15
C THR A 130 5.60 39.86 0.80
N SER A 131 5.85 40.37 -0.41
CA SER A 131 7.11 40.98 -0.86
C SER A 131 7.00 42.50 -0.87
#